data_AF-A0A2G6VRT2-F1
#
_entry.id   AF-A0A2G6VRT2-F1
#
_cell.length_a   1.000
_cell.length_b   1.000
_cell.length_c   1.000
_cell.angle_alpha   90.00
_cell.angle_beta   90.00
_cell.angle_gamma   90.00
#
_symmetry.space_group_name_H-M   'P 1'
#
loop_
_entity.id
_entity.type
_entity.pdbx_description
1 polymer ?
#
loop_
_entity_poly.entity_id
_entity_poly.type
_entity_poly.pdbx_seq_one_letter_code
_entity_poly.pdbx_strand_id
1 'polypeptide(L)'
;MEHITYILFSGIKNRYYIGFTSNLEERIIRHNQKSKGFTGNVNDWKVVYIEKHETKELAQQRELQIKSWKSRIKIQELISKKD
;
A
#
# COMPACT_ATOMS: atom_id res chain seq x y z
N MET A 1 4.10 -12.20 14.52
CA MET A 1 3.49 -11.90 13.21
C MET A 1 3.96 -10.52 12.81
N GLU A 2 4.42 -10.31 11.58
CA GLU A 2 4.80 -8.97 11.13
C GLU A 2 3.53 -8.15 10.85
N HIS A 3 3.55 -6.86 11.17
CA HIS A 3 2.47 -5.93 10.86
C HIS A 3 3.03 -4.84 9.96
N ILE A 4 2.66 -4.88 8.67
CA ILE A 4 3.30 -4.07 7.65
C ILE A 4 2.26 -3.14 7.04
N THR A 5 2.46 -1.83 7.16
CA THR A 5 1.78 -0.82 6.35
C THR A 5 2.51 -0.69 5.03
N TYR A 6 1.81 -0.70 3.91
CA TYR A 6 2.41 -0.61 2.58
C TYR A 6 1.64 0.35 1.68
N ILE A 7 2.36 0.87 0.68
CA ILE A 7 1.79 1.63 -0.42
C ILE A 7 2.17 0.94 -1.72
N LEU A 8 1.15 0.64 -2.53
CA LEU A 8 1.34 0.20 -3.91
C LEU A 8 1.06 1.35 -4.86
N PHE A 9 1.75 1.37 -5.98
CA PHE A 9 1.46 2.27 -7.09
C PHE A 9 1.17 1.46 -8.36
N SER A 10 0.12 1.85 -9.07
CA SER A 10 -0.15 1.43 -10.44
C SER A 10 0.06 2.63 -11.35
N GLY A 11 0.99 2.52 -12.29
CA GLY A 11 1.22 3.49 -13.35
C GLY A 11 0.06 3.50 -14.35
N ILE A 12 -0.54 2.34 -14.65
CA ILE A 12 -1.68 2.26 -15.58
C ILE A 12 -2.89 3.01 -15.01
N LYS A 13 -3.22 2.81 -13.73
CA LYS A 13 -4.32 3.54 -13.08
C LYS A 13 -3.90 4.92 -12.59
N ASN A 14 -2.60 5.22 -12.59
CA ASN A 14 -1.99 6.39 -11.97
C ASN A 14 -2.48 6.61 -10.52
N ARG A 15 -2.59 5.53 -9.74
CA ARG A 15 -3.20 5.52 -8.40
C ARG A 15 -2.31 4.83 -7.38
N TYR A 16 -2.40 5.35 -6.16
CA TYR A 16 -1.85 4.72 -4.96
C TYR A 16 -2.91 3.85 -4.29
N TYR A 17 -2.49 2.71 -3.78
CA TYR A 17 -3.26 1.86 -2.89
C TYR A 17 -2.53 1.77 -1.56
N ILE A 18 -3.24 2.04 -0.47
CA ILE A 18 -2.70 2.03 0.89
C ILE A 18 -3.41 0.93 1.67
N GLY A 19 -2.64 0.07 2.31
CA GLY A 19 -3.17 -1.02 3.13
C GLY A 19 -2.17 -1.45 4.19
N PHE A 20 -2.62 -2.30 5.11
CA PHE A 20 -1.73 -3.11 5.93
C PHE A 20 -1.93 -4.62 5.68
N THR A 21 -0.92 -5.41 6.01
CA THR A 21 -0.94 -6.88 5.89
C THR A 21 0.08 -7.52 6.83
N SER A 22 -0.11 -8.81 7.11
CA SER A 22 0.90 -9.64 7.77
C SER A 22 1.72 -10.48 6.77
N ASN A 23 1.32 -10.49 5.51
CA ASN A 23 2.05 -11.13 4.41
C ASN A 23 1.99 -10.22 3.16
N LEU A 24 3.10 -9.57 2.83
CA LEU A 24 3.17 -8.59 1.74
C LEU A 24 3.22 -9.26 0.38
N GLU A 25 3.95 -10.37 0.25
CA GLU A 25 4.11 -11.11 -1.00
C GLU A 25 2.78 -11.64 -1.52
N GLU A 26 2.02 -12.34 -0.67
CA GLU A 26 0.70 -12.85 -1.01
C GLU A 26 -0.24 -11.72 -1.43
N ARG A 27 -0.13 -10.56 -0.78
CA ARG A 27 -0.97 -9.39 -1.07
C ARG A 27 -0.66 -8.80 -2.44
N ILE A 28 0.60 -8.66 -2.83
CA ILE A 28 1.00 -8.17 -4.16
C ILE A 28 0.51 -9.14 -5.23
N ILE A 29 0.70 -10.44 -5.03
CA ILE A 29 0.24 -11.49 -5.95
C ILE A 29 -1.26 -11.35 -6.18
N ARG A 30 -2.06 -11.25 -5.10
CA ARG A 30 -3.52 -11.05 -5.21
C ARG A 30 -3.91 -9.76 -5.93
N HIS A 31 -3.17 -8.68 -5.73
CA HIS A 31 -3.42 -7.40 -6.42
C HIS A 31 -3.15 -7.48 -7.92
N ASN A 32 -2.15 -8.27 -8.34
CA ASN A 32 -1.77 -8.44 -9.74
C ASN A 32 -2.46 -9.63 -10.44
N GLN A 33 -3.20 -10.45 -9.70
CA GLN A 33 -4.08 -11.46 -10.27
C GLN A 33 -5.35 -10.82 -10.84
N LYS A 34 -5.76 -11.28 -12.03
CA LYS A 34 -7.02 -10.87 -12.64
C LYS A 34 -8.18 -11.25 -11.72
N SER A 35 -8.92 -10.24 -11.29
CA SER A 35 -10.12 -10.43 -10.47
C SER A 35 -11.18 -9.41 -10.90
N LYS A 36 -12.46 -9.72 -10.67
CA LYS A 36 -13.58 -8.80 -10.98
C LYS A 36 -13.62 -7.53 -10.08
N GLY A 37 -12.62 -7.30 -9.23
CA GLY A 37 -12.57 -6.21 -8.25
C GLY A 37 -11.79 -4.97 -8.71
N PHE A 38 -11.83 -3.90 -7.89
CA PHE A 38 -11.22 -2.58 -8.14
C PHE A 38 -9.74 -2.65 -8.59
N THR A 39 -9.00 -3.62 -8.08
CA THR A 39 -7.56 -3.83 -8.34
C THR A 39 -7.27 -4.79 -9.49
N GLY A 40 -8.20 -5.69 -9.85
CA GLY A 40 -7.96 -6.79 -10.78
C GLY A 40 -8.04 -6.46 -12.27
N ASN A 41 -8.31 -5.19 -12.62
CA ASN A 41 -8.29 -4.71 -14.01
C ASN A 41 -6.89 -4.34 -14.50
N VAL A 42 -5.88 -4.31 -13.62
CA VAL A 42 -4.47 -4.05 -13.95
C VAL A 42 -3.57 -4.96 -13.12
N ASN A 43 -2.40 -5.29 -13.64
CA ASN A 43 -1.42 -6.18 -13.03
C ASN A 43 -0.04 -5.51 -12.83
N ASP A 44 -0.03 -4.17 -12.76
CA ASP A 44 1.19 -3.37 -12.61
C ASP A 44 1.38 -2.80 -11.19
N TRP A 45 0.66 -3.34 -10.19
CA TRP A 45 0.81 -2.89 -8.81
C TRP A 45 2.21 -3.22 -8.28
N LYS A 46 2.98 -2.17 -7.97
CA LYS A 46 4.33 -2.28 -7.41
C LYS A 46 4.38 -1.68 -6.02
N VAL A 47 5.14 -2.30 -5.11
CA VAL A 47 5.41 -1.74 -3.79
C VAL A 47 6.33 -0.53 -3.95
N VAL A 48 5.90 0.61 -3.39
CA VAL A 48 6.70 1.84 -3.34
C VAL A 48 7.00 2.29 -1.92
N TYR A 49 6.37 1.65 -0.92
CA TYR A 49 6.59 1.94 0.49
C TYR A 49 6.24 0.74 1.36
N ILE A 50 7.05 0.49 2.40
CA ILE A 50 6.78 -0.48 3.46
C ILE A 50 7.16 0.10 4.81
N GLU A 51 6.35 -0.10 5.84
CA GLU A 51 6.66 0.29 7.23
C GLU A 51 6.24 -0.83 8.16
N LYS A 52 7.19 -1.33 8.97
CA LYS A 52 6.95 -2.41 9.93
C LYS A 52 6.50 -1.82 11.26
N HIS A 53 5.59 -2.51 11.93
CA HIS A 53 5.03 -2.14 13.21
C HIS A 53 5.03 -3.33 14.16
N GLU A 54 5.12 -3.03 15.46
CA GLU A 54 5.12 -4.02 16.52
C GLU A 54 3.74 -4.63 16.74
N THR A 55 2.66 -3.87 16.49
CA THR A 55 1.28 -4.32 16.68
C THR A 55 0.41 -4.05 15.46
N LYS A 56 -0.66 -4.84 15.32
CA LYS A 56 -1.67 -4.66 14.28
C LYS A 56 -2.34 -3.28 14.38
N GLU A 57 -2.60 -2.82 15.59
CA GLU A 57 -3.24 -1.54 15.86
C GLU A 57 -2.41 -0.36 15.33
N LEU A 58 -1.09 -0.39 15.56
CA LEU A 58 -0.17 0.62 15.04
C LEU A 58 -0.17 0.63 13.49
N ALA A 59 -0.13 -0.54 12.86
CA ALA A 59 -0.20 -0.64 11.40
C ALA A 59 -1.54 -0.10 10.85
N GLN A 60 -2.65 -0.42 11.52
CA GLN A 60 -3.97 0.05 11.11
C GLN A 60 -4.11 1.57 11.29
N GLN A 61 -3.66 2.13 12.43
CA GLN A 61 -3.68 3.56 12.67
C GLN A 61 -2.83 4.30 11.64
N ARG A 62 -1.66 3.74 11.29
CA ARG A 62 -0.81 4.31 10.25
C ARG A 62 -1.47 4.28 8.88
N GLU A 63 -2.11 3.18 8.49
CA GLU A 63 -2.89 3.09 7.25
C GLU A 63 -3.96 4.19 7.19
N LEU A 64 -4.75 4.34 8.24
CA LEU A 64 -5.80 5.35 8.33
C LEU A 64 -5.23 6.78 8.29
N GLN A 65 -4.11 7.01 8.95
CA GLN A 65 -3.41 8.29 8.92
C GLN A 65 -2.96 8.66 7.51
N ILE A 66 -2.35 7.73 6.77
CA ILE A 66 -1.90 7.99 5.39
C ILE A 66 -3.12 8.23 4.48
N LYS A 67 -4.20 7.44 4.65
CA LYS A 67 -5.45 7.63 3.90
C LYS A 67 -6.12 8.98 4.19
N SER A 68 -6.05 9.46 5.43
CA SER A 68 -6.70 10.72 5.84
C SER A 68 -6.05 11.96 5.22
N TRP A 69 -4.79 11.87 4.77
CA TRP A 69 -4.11 12.97 4.10
C TRP A 69 -4.85 13.43 2.84
N LYS A 70 -5.53 12.50 2.14
CA LYS A 70 -6.22 12.75 0.85
C LYS A 70 -5.36 13.57 -0.13
N SER A 71 -4.03 13.44 -0.03
CA SER A 71 -3.05 14.28 -0.72
C SER A 71 -2.00 13.40 -1.35
N ARG A 72 -1.92 13.47 -2.68
CA ARG A 72 -0.92 12.77 -3.48
C ARG A 72 0.50 13.24 -3.14
N ILE A 73 0.66 14.55 -2.94
CA ILE A 73 1.96 15.17 -2.65
C ILE A 73 2.52 14.59 -1.34
N LYS A 74 1.71 14.54 -0.26
CA LYS A 74 2.14 13.98 1.02
C LYS A 74 2.54 12.50 0.92
N ILE A 75 1.84 11.73 0.08
CA ILE A 75 2.19 10.32 -0.18
C ILE A 75 3.55 10.24 -0.90
N GLN A 76 3.79 11.09 -1.90
CA GLN A 76 5.07 11.14 -2.62
C GLN A 76 6.21 11.59 -1.72
N GLU A 77 5.99 12.58 -0.84
CA GLU A 77 6.97 13.00 0.17
C GLU A 77 7.29 11.85 1.14
N LEU A 78 6.28 11.12 1.61
CA LEU A 78 6.49 9.96 2.47
C LEU A 78 7.36 8.89 1.78
N ILE A 79 7.09 8.61 0.51
CA ILE A 79 7.84 7.64 -0.29
C ILE A 79 9.29 8.12 -0.48
N SER A 80 9.49 9.40 -0.80
CA SER A 80 10.81 9.96 -1.11
C SER A 80 11.71 10.14 0.13
N LYS A 81 11.12 10.25 1.32
CA LYS A 81 11.86 10.38 2.59
C LYS A 81 12.46 9.08 3.12
N LYS A 82 12.22 7.96 2.43
CA LYS A 82 12.68 6.63 2.87
C LYS A 82 14.02 6.22 2.25
N ASP A 83 14.70 7.15 1.59
CA ASP A 83 16.08 7.01 1.12
C ASP A 83 17.06 7.64 2.12
#